data_AF-A0A9P0Q7Q5-F1
#
_entry.id   AF-A0A9P0Q7Q5-F1
#
_cell.length_a   1.000
_cell.length_b   1.000
_cell.length_c   1.000
_cell.angle_alpha   90.00
_cell.angle_beta   90.00
_cell.angle_gamma   90.00
#
_symmetry.space_group_name_H-M   'P 1'
#
loop_
_entity.id
_entity.type
_entity.pdbx_description
1 polymer ?
#
loop_
_entity_poly.entity_id
_entity_poly.type
_entity_poly.pdbx_seq_one_letter_code
_entity_poly.pdbx_strand_id
1 'polypeptide(L)'
;MKSSVGLSLVFSLCLSYISCVKYEPNWDSLDKRPLPKWFDEVKIGIFLHWSVFSVPSFGSEWFWEDWKSGKGPYVQLMKQNYAPNFKYQEFAKEFRAEFFDPRKWAKLFKKSGAKYISRNFICVRSFLISCFVDTSY
;
A
#
# COMPACT_ATOMS: atom_id res chain seq x y z
N MET A 1 -53.19 46.68 10.74
CA MET A 1 -52.04 46.97 11.65
C MET A 1 -52.18 46.04 12.85
N LYS A 2 -51.30 45.11 13.19
CA LYS A 2 -49.84 44.97 12.98
C LYS A 2 -49.49 43.49 12.75
N SER A 3 -48.55 43.28 11.83
CA SER A 3 -47.90 42.02 11.48
C SER A 3 -47.09 41.43 12.63
N SER A 4 -47.10 40.11 12.80
CA SER A 4 -46.08 39.39 13.58
C SER A 4 -45.52 38.25 12.74
N VAL A 5 -44.59 38.61 11.85
CA VAL A 5 -43.73 37.68 11.12
C VAL A 5 -42.52 37.46 12.02
N GLY A 6 -42.44 36.29 12.66
CA GLY A 6 -41.36 36.03 13.62
C GLY A 6 -41.26 34.56 13.99
N LEU A 7 -41.20 33.67 12.99
CA LEU A 7 -41.03 32.24 13.28
C LEU A 7 -40.17 31.44 12.29
N SER A 8 -39.33 32.04 11.44
CA SER A 8 -38.69 31.21 10.39
C SER A 8 -37.25 31.52 9.99
N LEU A 9 -36.46 32.20 10.81
CA LEU A 9 -35.17 32.75 10.34
C LEU A 9 -33.92 32.37 11.16
N VAL A 10 -33.91 31.21 11.83
CA VAL A 10 -32.69 30.73 12.53
C VAL A 10 -32.26 29.30 12.12
N PHE A 11 -33.03 28.58 11.29
CA PHE A 11 -32.69 27.21 10.89
C PHE A 11 -31.88 27.10 9.57
N SER A 12 -31.25 28.19 9.11
CA SER A 12 -30.62 28.26 7.78
C SER A 12 -29.12 28.60 7.79
N LEU A 13 -28.38 28.27 8.86
CA LEU A 13 -26.92 28.42 8.88
C LEU A 13 -26.24 27.22 9.52
N CYS A 14 -26.21 26.10 8.79
CA CYS A 14 -25.11 25.14 8.90
C CYS A 14 -25.12 24.17 7.70
N LEU A 15 -25.18 24.70 6.47
CA LEU A 15 -24.53 24.00 5.37
C LEU A 15 -23.03 24.25 5.55
N SER A 16 -22.37 23.37 6.30
CA SER A 16 -20.92 23.27 6.28
C SER A 16 -20.52 23.00 4.84
N TYR A 17 -20.01 24.04 4.17
CA TYR A 17 -19.36 23.91 2.88
C TYR A 17 -18.23 22.88 3.03
N ILE A 18 -18.44 21.67 2.54
CA ILE A 18 -17.33 20.79 2.21
C ILE A 18 -16.70 21.44 0.99
N SER A 19 -15.73 22.32 1.21
CA SER A 19 -14.89 22.84 0.14
C SER A 19 -14.07 21.68 -0.41
N CYS A 20 -14.57 21.08 -1.50
CA CYS A 20 -13.78 20.17 -2.31
C CYS A 20 -12.72 21.02 -3.02
N VAL A 21 -11.52 21.10 -2.45
CA VAL A 21 -10.38 21.73 -3.11
C VAL A 21 -10.06 20.89 -4.34
N LYS A 22 -10.33 21.44 -5.51
CA LYS A 22 -10.00 20.80 -6.79
C LYS A 22 -8.56 21.17 -7.14
N TYR A 23 -7.73 20.15 -7.37
CA TYR A 23 -6.36 20.31 -7.83
C TYR A 23 -6.32 20.24 -9.35
N GLU A 24 -5.53 21.11 -9.96
CA GLU A 24 -5.23 21.08 -11.38
C GLU A 24 -4.01 20.18 -11.65
N PRO A 25 -3.89 19.57 -12.84
CA PRO A 25 -2.78 18.66 -13.17
C PRO A 25 -1.49 19.43 -13.50
N ASN A 26 -1.06 20.33 -12.61
CA ASN A 26 0.21 21.07 -12.69
C ASN A 26 0.87 21.15 -11.31
N TRP A 27 2.21 21.28 -11.29
CA TRP A 27 3.00 21.28 -10.05
C TRP A 27 2.61 22.40 -9.09
N ASP A 28 2.38 23.61 -9.60
CA ASP A 28 1.99 24.76 -8.78
C ASP A 28 0.69 24.54 -7.99
N SER A 29 -0.23 23.70 -8.51
CA SER A 29 -1.46 23.30 -7.82
C SER A 29 -1.21 22.13 -6.86
N LEU A 30 -0.47 21.11 -7.32
CA LEU A 30 -0.24 19.88 -6.57
C LEU A 30 0.65 20.09 -5.34
N ASP A 31 1.61 21.00 -5.38
CA ASP A 31 2.51 21.26 -4.25
C ASP A 31 1.85 22.05 -3.13
N LYS A 32 0.68 22.66 -3.39
CA LYS A 32 -0.15 23.31 -2.37
C LYS A 32 -0.94 22.32 -1.50
N ARG A 33 -0.88 21.01 -1.80
CA ARG A 33 -1.58 19.97 -1.03
C ARG A 33 -0.97 19.89 0.38
N PRO A 34 -1.73 20.21 1.43
CA PRO A 34 -1.22 20.04 2.78
C PRO A 34 -1.04 18.55 3.07
N LEU A 35 -0.02 18.21 3.85
CA LEU A 35 0.13 16.85 4.36
C LEU A 35 -1.11 16.52 5.21
N PRO A 36 -1.76 15.36 4.99
CA PRO A 36 -2.88 14.95 5.83
C PRO A 36 -2.44 14.87 7.29
N LYS A 37 -3.17 15.53 8.20
CA LYS A 37 -2.82 15.59 9.63
C LYS A 37 -2.58 14.21 10.25
N TRP A 38 -3.42 13.24 9.87
CA TRP A 38 -3.28 11.87 10.36
C TRP A 38 -1.94 11.23 9.96
N PHE A 39 -1.39 11.57 8.79
CA PHE A 39 -0.11 11.02 8.33
C PHE A 39 1.06 11.66 9.06
N ASP A 40 0.97 12.96 9.33
CA ASP A 40 1.97 13.64 10.15
C ASP A 40 1.95 13.10 11.58
N GLU A 41 0.78 12.90 12.20
CA GLU A 41 0.69 12.42 13.58
C GLU A 41 1.20 10.97 13.75
N VAL A 42 1.15 10.16 12.70
CA VAL A 42 1.59 8.77 12.75
C VAL A 42 3.04 8.62 12.33
N LYS A 43 3.84 8.01 13.20
CA LYS A 43 5.30 8.02 13.08
C LYS A 43 5.87 6.64 12.77
N ILE A 44 5.04 5.61 12.87
CA ILE A 44 5.40 4.22 12.61
C ILE A 44 4.33 3.60 11.71
N GLY A 45 4.79 3.08 10.59
CA GLY A 45 4.01 2.25 9.67
C GLY A 45 4.71 0.91 9.41
N ILE A 46 3.94 -0.04 8.87
CA ILE A 46 4.48 -1.34 8.44
C ILE A 46 4.31 -1.47 6.93
N PHE A 47 5.39 -1.86 6.25
CA PHE A 47 5.38 -2.19 4.83
C PHE A 47 5.61 -3.69 4.62
N LEU A 48 4.83 -4.30 3.71
CA LEU A 48 4.83 -5.75 3.50
C LEU A 48 5.21 -6.12 2.07
N HIS A 49 6.39 -6.73 1.91
CA HIS A 49 6.86 -7.36 0.67
C HIS A 49 6.42 -8.82 0.61
N TRP A 50 5.22 -9.06 0.07
CA TRP A 50 4.67 -10.41 -0.03
C TRP A 50 3.85 -10.59 -1.32
N SER A 51 4.37 -11.45 -2.21
CA SER A 51 3.79 -11.74 -3.53
C SER A 51 4.33 -13.08 -4.07
N VAL A 52 4.20 -13.34 -5.37
CA VAL A 52 4.62 -14.59 -6.03
C VAL A 52 6.12 -14.89 -5.89
N PHE A 53 6.97 -13.88 -5.74
CA PHE A 53 8.40 -14.08 -5.43
C PHE A 53 8.62 -14.74 -4.06
N SER A 54 7.64 -14.67 -3.15
CA SER A 54 7.71 -15.30 -1.84
C SER A 54 7.45 -16.81 -1.90
N VAL A 55 6.91 -17.34 -3.00
CA VAL A 55 6.67 -18.79 -3.17
C VAL A 55 7.98 -19.60 -3.05
N PRO A 56 9.04 -19.33 -3.83
CA PRO A 56 10.31 -20.04 -3.66
C PRO A 56 11.03 -19.73 -2.34
N SER A 57 10.60 -18.70 -1.60
CA SER A 57 11.17 -18.32 -0.29
C SER A 57 12.69 -18.21 -0.28
N PHE A 58 13.28 -17.68 -1.35
CA PHE A 58 14.72 -17.61 -1.55
C PHE A 58 15.18 -16.25 -2.06
N GLY A 59 16.28 -15.74 -1.52
CA GLY A 59 16.83 -14.44 -1.90
C GLY A 59 15.93 -13.28 -1.46
N SER A 60 15.52 -12.46 -2.41
CA SER A 60 14.72 -11.24 -2.18
C SER A 60 13.57 -11.11 -3.17
N GLU A 61 12.86 -9.99 -3.14
CA GLU A 61 11.83 -9.63 -4.11
C GLU A 61 12.35 -9.56 -5.56
N TRP A 62 13.68 -9.50 -5.74
CA TRP A 62 14.37 -9.54 -7.03
C TRP A 62 14.60 -10.94 -7.57
N PHE A 63 14.04 -11.99 -6.94
CA PHE A 63 14.23 -13.39 -7.33
C PHE A 63 14.14 -13.63 -8.84
N TRP A 64 13.14 -13.05 -9.51
CA TRP A 64 12.98 -13.20 -10.96
C TRP A 64 14.17 -12.66 -11.75
N GLU A 65 14.63 -11.47 -11.40
CA GLU A 65 15.74 -10.82 -12.08
C GLU A 65 17.02 -11.64 -11.85
N ASP A 66 17.29 -11.98 -10.59
CA ASP A 66 18.45 -12.76 -10.20
C ASP A 66 18.50 -14.14 -10.87
N TRP A 67 17.35 -14.80 -10.97
CA TRP A 67 17.22 -16.05 -11.72
C TRP A 67 17.46 -15.83 -13.23
N LYS A 68 16.90 -14.78 -13.83
CA LYS A 68 17.03 -14.52 -15.26
C LYS A 68 18.38 -14.00 -15.70
N SER A 69 19.09 -13.29 -14.83
CA SER A 69 20.50 -12.93 -15.02
C SER A 69 21.44 -14.14 -14.89
N GLY A 70 20.92 -15.32 -14.55
CA GLY A 70 21.71 -16.55 -14.48
C GLY A 70 22.54 -16.69 -13.20
N LYS A 71 22.18 -16.00 -12.11
CA LYS A 71 22.92 -16.11 -10.85
C LYS A 71 22.88 -17.55 -10.35
N GLY A 72 24.07 -18.14 -10.13
CA GLY A 72 24.27 -19.55 -9.85
C GLY A 72 23.32 -20.15 -8.81
N PRO A 73 23.19 -19.57 -7.60
CA PRO A 73 22.31 -20.11 -6.55
C PRO A 73 20.83 -20.16 -6.96
N TYR A 74 20.34 -19.14 -7.67
CA TYR A 74 18.95 -19.07 -8.12
C TYR A 74 18.66 -20.09 -9.21
N VAL A 75 19.58 -20.21 -10.19
CA VAL A 75 19.47 -21.21 -11.25
C VAL A 75 19.53 -22.62 -10.67
N GLN A 76 20.40 -22.86 -9.70
CA GLN A 76 20.54 -24.17 -9.04
C GLN A 76 19.27 -24.54 -8.27
N LEU A 77 18.71 -23.61 -7.50
CA LEU A 77 17.43 -23.81 -6.81
C LEU A 77 16.32 -24.17 -7.80
N MET A 78 16.23 -23.46 -8.92
CA MET A 78 15.21 -23.75 -9.94
C MET A 78 15.40 -25.12 -10.59
N LYS A 79 16.64 -25.52 -10.87
CA LYS A 79 16.96 -26.85 -11.43
C LYS A 79 16.68 -28.01 -10.48
N GLN A 80 16.85 -27.80 -9.18
CA GLN A 80 16.70 -28.84 -8.16
C GLN A 80 15.26 -29.05 -7.72
N ASN A 81 14.44 -27.98 -7.71
CA ASN A 81 13.12 -28.00 -7.08
C ASN A 81 11.95 -27.87 -8.05
N TYR A 82 12.17 -27.47 -9.31
CA TYR A 82 11.11 -27.21 -10.27
C TYR A 82 11.34 -27.94 -11.60
N ALA A 83 10.25 -28.18 -12.32
CA ALA A 83 10.28 -28.91 -13.59
C ALA A 83 11.17 -28.21 -14.65
N PRO A 84 11.79 -28.98 -15.57
CA PRO A 84 12.46 -28.38 -16.71
C PRO A 84 11.46 -27.50 -17.50
N ASN A 85 11.87 -26.29 -17.86
CA ASN A 85 11.07 -25.24 -18.51
C ASN A 85 10.03 -24.51 -17.64
N PHE A 86 10.07 -24.67 -16.31
CA PHE A 86 9.22 -23.90 -15.40
C PHE A 86 9.33 -22.39 -15.68
N LYS A 87 8.18 -21.70 -15.67
CA LYS A 87 8.11 -20.25 -15.88
C LYS A 87 7.72 -19.55 -14.58
N TYR A 88 8.24 -18.36 -14.34
CA TYR A 88 7.94 -17.61 -13.10
C TYR A 88 6.45 -17.30 -12.92
N GLN A 89 5.71 -17.11 -14.01
CA GLN A 89 4.26 -16.92 -13.94
C GLN A 89 3.53 -18.13 -13.32
N GLU A 90 4.14 -19.32 -13.35
CA GLU A 90 3.53 -20.53 -12.77
C GLU A 90 3.53 -20.48 -11.24
N PHE A 91 4.42 -19.71 -10.61
CA PHE A 91 4.36 -19.42 -9.18
C PHE A 91 3.05 -18.75 -8.75
N ALA A 92 2.34 -18.07 -9.66
CA ALA A 92 1.03 -17.49 -9.34
C ALA A 92 -0.01 -18.55 -8.94
N LYS A 93 0.11 -19.78 -9.46
CA LYS A 93 -0.78 -20.89 -9.09
C LYS A 93 -0.47 -21.44 -7.70
N GLU A 94 0.79 -21.35 -7.29
CA GLU A 94 1.29 -21.85 -6.01
C GLU A 94 1.16 -20.80 -4.88
N PHE A 95 0.98 -19.53 -5.23
CA PHE A 95 0.72 -18.46 -4.28
C PHE A 95 -0.72 -18.51 -3.74
N ARG A 96 -1.01 -19.52 -2.91
CA ARG A 96 -2.36 -19.82 -2.39
C ARG A 96 -2.71 -19.13 -1.08
N ALA A 97 -1.71 -18.62 -0.36
CA ALA A 97 -1.91 -17.91 0.90
C ALA A 97 -2.73 -18.70 1.95
N GLU A 98 -2.58 -20.03 2.01
CA GLU A 98 -3.49 -20.93 2.76
C GLU A 98 -3.56 -20.62 4.26
N PHE A 99 -2.48 -20.10 4.84
CA PHE A 99 -2.41 -19.73 6.27
C PHE A 99 -2.58 -18.22 6.53
N PHE A 100 -2.94 -17.45 5.51
CA PHE A 100 -3.10 -16.01 5.65
C PHE A 100 -4.41 -15.66 6.35
N ASP A 101 -4.30 -15.00 7.50
CA ASP A 101 -5.43 -14.44 8.23
C ASP A 101 -5.25 -12.93 8.38
N PRO A 102 -5.99 -12.10 7.62
CA PRO A 102 -5.86 -10.65 7.66
C PRO A 102 -6.23 -10.07 9.03
N ARG A 103 -7.09 -10.73 9.82
CA ARG A 103 -7.47 -10.26 11.15
C ARG A 103 -6.34 -10.47 12.15
N LYS A 104 -5.64 -11.61 12.07
CA LYS A 104 -4.45 -11.86 12.90
C LYS A 104 -3.36 -10.84 12.59
N TRP A 105 -3.13 -10.56 11.31
CA TRP A 105 -2.15 -9.57 10.87
C TRP A 105 -2.52 -8.16 11.35
N ALA A 106 -3.76 -7.71 11.12
CA ALA A 106 -4.22 -6.40 11.60
C ALA A 106 -4.11 -6.27 13.13
N LYS A 107 -4.43 -7.33 13.88
CA LYS A 107 -4.28 -7.35 15.35
C LYS A 107 -2.81 -7.25 15.77
N LEU A 108 -1.92 -7.95 15.07
CA LEU A 108 -0.48 -7.90 15.32
C LEU A 108 0.10 -6.51 15.03
N PHE A 109 -0.22 -5.92 13.88
CA PHE A 109 0.26 -4.59 13.50
C PHE A 109 -0.29 -3.48 14.40
N LYS A 110 -1.54 -3.60 14.84
CA LYS A 110 -2.08 -2.69 15.86
C LYS A 110 -1.32 -2.82 17.18
N LYS A 111 -0.94 -4.04 17.57
CA LYS A 111 -0.17 -4.30 18.79
C LYS A 111 1.28 -3.80 18.71
N SER A 112 1.88 -3.75 17.53
CA SER A 112 3.23 -3.18 17.34
C SER A 112 3.26 -1.65 17.39
N GLY A 113 2.11 -1.00 17.56
CA GLY A 113 1.99 0.46 17.59
C GLY A 113 1.93 1.11 16.20
N ALA A 114 1.99 0.33 15.12
CA ALA A 114 1.85 0.85 13.77
C ALA A 114 0.43 1.41 13.56
N LYS A 115 0.35 2.56 12.90
CA LYS A 115 -0.92 3.27 12.67
C LYS A 115 -1.35 3.27 11.22
N TYR A 116 -0.45 2.87 10.32
CA TYR A 116 -0.78 2.56 8.93
C TYR A 116 -0.02 1.33 8.46
N ILE A 117 -0.63 0.63 7.51
CA ILE A 117 -0.03 -0.53 6.85
C ILE A 117 -0.11 -0.25 5.36
N SER A 118 1.01 -0.36 4.67
CA SER A 118 1.04 -0.36 3.22
C SER A 118 1.49 -1.75 2.76
N ARG A 119 0.74 -2.32 1.81
CA ARG A 119 1.11 -3.58 1.18
C ARG A 119 1.71 -3.23 -0.17
N ASN A 120 2.74 -3.95 -0.57
CA ASN A 120 3.09 -4.00 -1.98
C ASN A 120 1.87 -4.50 -2.75
N PHE A 121 1.15 -3.60 -3.40
CA PHE A 121 0.20 -4.00 -4.41
C PHE A 121 0.96 -4.61 -5.58
N ILE A 122 2.21 -4.16 -5.77
CA ILE A 122 3.00 -4.52 -6.91
C ILE A 122 4.54 -4.40 -6.67
N CYS A 123 5.34 -5.38 -7.14
CA CYS A 123 6.80 -5.44 -6.94
C CYS A 123 7.54 -5.95 -8.20
N VAL A 124 8.58 -5.20 -8.64
CA VAL A 124 9.64 -5.36 -9.68
C VAL A 124 9.29 -5.99 -11.05
N ARG A 125 8.29 -6.87 -11.17
CA ARG A 125 7.71 -7.27 -12.47
C ARG A 125 6.24 -7.63 -12.39
N SER A 126 5.58 -7.05 -11.40
CA SER A 126 4.34 -6.33 -11.66
C SER A 126 4.69 -4.82 -11.47
N PHE A 127 3.95 -3.88 -12.10
CA PHE A 127 4.08 -2.39 -12.05
C PHE A 127 4.10 -1.61 -10.69
N LEU A 128 5.19 -0.88 -10.42
CA LEU A 128 5.31 0.33 -9.55
C LEU A 128 5.58 0.20 -8.01
N ILE A 129 6.87 0.41 -7.70
CA ILE A 129 7.56 1.23 -6.66
C ILE A 129 7.41 0.92 -5.15
N SER A 130 8.60 0.86 -4.52
CA SER A 130 8.98 0.67 -3.11
C SER A 130 8.58 1.83 -2.16
N CYS A 131 8.37 1.57 -0.86
CA CYS A 131 8.02 2.61 0.12
C CYS A 131 9.11 2.95 1.15
N PHE A 132 9.37 4.26 1.14
CA PHE A 132 9.81 5.23 2.16
C PHE A 132 9.62 4.85 3.65
N VAL A 133 10.69 5.03 4.43
CA VAL A 133 10.62 5.32 5.86
C VAL A 133 10.86 6.83 5.99
N ASP A 134 9.85 7.57 6.42
CA ASP A 134 10.07 8.96 6.82
C ASP A 134 10.68 8.94 8.23
N THR A 135 11.99 9.05 8.31
CA THR A 135 12.72 9.25 9.57
C THR A 135 12.87 10.73 9.90
N SER A 136 12.00 11.62 9.40
CA SER A 136 12.05 13.04 9.75
C SER A 136 11.63 13.25 11.20
N TYR A 137 12.64 13.11 12.07
CA TYR A 137 12.74 13.65 13.41
C TYR A 137 14.19 14.02 13.69
#